data_AF-A0A2G9TIC4-F1
#
_entry.id   AF-A0A2G9TIC4-F1
#
_cell.length_a   1.000
_cell.length_b   1.000
_cell.length_c   1.000
_cell.angle_alpha   90.00
_cell.angle_beta   90.00
_cell.angle_gamma   90.00
#
_symmetry.space_group_name_H-M   'P 1'
#
loop_
_entity.id
_entity.type
_entity.pdbx_description
1 polymer ?
#
loop_
_entity_poly.entity_id
_entity_poly.type
_entity_poly.pdbx_seq_one_letter_code
_entity_poly.pdbx_strand_id
1 'polypeptide(L)'
;VQEVADDFVVPDVYEGLKEIQTLEDVRAIEDSPDAIRMQALLIRERILGGAHADVHYYLRFRGAVFSDLGYFDKCYELWSHALILQQTYLTPLHLSTQTMFQAFLETFLHTLNDRVVHMDNAGRRNAPPKQEIIAFVFDRVCYELERLAEWGERPLSDLCNCGEDHIHSCDDEKKRVVLLGLQLLALMNRLSLPMHNDDEEDDIVDLCTAANNVKCFLLVMFE
;
A
#
# COMPACT_ATOMS: atom_id res chain seq x y z
N VAL A 1 22.03 -7.55 -29.55
CA VAL A 1 21.00 -8.07 -28.63
C VAL A 1 19.74 -7.32 -28.99
N GLN A 2 18.72 -8.02 -29.49
CA GLN A 2 17.43 -7.40 -29.77
C GLN A 2 16.84 -7.05 -28.40
N GLU A 3 16.74 -5.76 -28.06
CA GLU A 3 15.94 -5.33 -26.92
C GLU A 3 14.52 -5.81 -27.19
N VAL A 4 14.09 -6.82 -26.45
CA VAL A 4 12.68 -7.13 -26.32
C VAL A 4 12.13 -5.92 -25.55
N ALA A 5 11.55 -4.96 -26.26
CA ALA A 5 10.78 -3.90 -25.64
C ALA A 5 9.69 -4.62 -24.85
N ASP A 6 9.84 -4.67 -23.54
CA ASP A 6 8.80 -5.17 -22.65
C ASP A 6 7.65 -4.18 -22.81
N ASP A 7 6.59 -4.59 -23.50
CA ASP A 7 5.44 -3.73 -23.75
C ASP A 7 4.86 -3.35 -22.39
N PHE A 8 5.06 -2.08 -22.00
CA PHE A 8 4.51 -1.56 -20.75
C PHE A 8 2.98 -1.69 -20.79
N VAL A 9 2.46 -2.59 -19.98
CA VAL A 9 1.02 -2.75 -19.79
C VAL A 9 0.55 -1.73 -18.78
N VAL A 10 -0.34 -0.84 -19.21
CA VAL A 10 -0.90 0.19 -18.33
C VAL A 10 -1.68 -0.48 -17.19
N PRO A 11 -1.31 -0.23 -15.92
CA PRO A 11 -2.06 -0.73 -14.78
C PRO A 11 -3.45 -0.08 -14.68
N ASP A 12 -4.46 -0.86 -14.30
CA ASP A 12 -5.86 -0.40 -14.18
C ASP A 12 -6.05 0.70 -13.13
N VAL A 13 -5.10 0.84 -12.20
CA VAL A 13 -5.09 1.85 -11.12
C VAL A 13 -5.07 3.29 -11.63
N TYR A 14 -4.79 3.49 -12.93
CA TYR A 14 -4.90 4.76 -13.61
C TYR A 14 -6.32 5.07 -14.10
N GLU A 15 -7.34 4.61 -13.37
CA GLU A 15 -8.76 4.72 -13.75
C GLU A 15 -9.07 4.09 -15.12
N GLY A 16 -8.34 3.03 -15.49
CA GLY A 16 -8.46 2.37 -16.80
C GLY A 16 -8.09 3.27 -18.00
N LEU A 17 -7.42 4.40 -17.76
CA LEU A 17 -6.96 5.28 -18.83
C LEU A 17 -5.89 4.60 -19.67
N LYS A 18 -5.91 4.83 -20.98
CA LYS A 18 -4.80 4.50 -21.87
C LYS A 18 -3.89 5.70 -22.04
N GLU A 19 -2.60 5.47 -22.25
CA GLU A 19 -1.67 6.56 -22.52
C GLU A 19 -2.10 7.34 -23.75
N ILE A 20 -2.15 8.67 -23.63
CA ILE A 20 -2.43 9.56 -24.76
C ILE A 20 -1.41 9.35 -25.88
N GLN A 21 -1.90 9.08 -27.09
CA GLN A 21 -1.09 8.96 -28.30
C GLN A 21 -1.44 10.02 -29.35
N THR A 22 -2.67 10.55 -29.35
CA THR A 22 -3.12 11.49 -30.38
C THR A 22 -3.65 12.80 -29.80
N LEU A 23 -3.85 13.80 -30.67
CA LEU A 23 -4.45 15.08 -30.29
C LEU A 23 -5.90 14.91 -29.84
N GLU A 24 -6.62 13.94 -30.39
CA GLU A 24 -7.98 13.59 -29.97
C GLU A 24 -8.00 13.10 -28.52
N ASP A 25 -7.03 12.30 -28.10
CA ASP A 25 -6.92 11.84 -26.70
C ASP A 25 -6.68 13.03 -25.75
N VAL A 26 -5.86 14.01 -26.17
CA VAL A 26 -5.64 15.24 -25.38
C VAL A 26 -6.95 16.01 -25.21
N ARG A 27 -7.69 16.22 -26.29
CA ARG A 27 -8.99 16.92 -26.25
C ARG A 27 -10.02 16.18 -25.41
N ALA A 28 -9.96 14.85 -25.35
CA ALA A 28 -10.87 14.06 -24.54
C ALA A 28 -10.70 14.28 -23.02
N ILE A 29 -9.54 14.77 -22.58
CA ILE A 29 -9.25 14.97 -21.15
C ILE A 29 -8.95 16.41 -20.74
N GLU A 30 -8.88 17.35 -21.69
CA GLU A 30 -8.39 18.72 -21.44
C GLU A 30 -9.18 19.48 -20.37
N ASP A 31 -10.48 19.19 -20.26
CA ASP A 31 -11.38 19.78 -19.27
C ASP A 31 -11.38 19.05 -17.91
N SER A 32 -10.60 17.96 -17.77
CA SER A 32 -10.51 17.14 -16.56
C SER A 32 -9.12 17.19 -15.95
N PRO A 33 -8.88 18.07 -14.96
CA PRO A 33 -7.61 18.14 -14.24
C PRO A 33 -7.21 16.81 -13.60
N ASP A 34 -8.19 16.02 -13.16
CA ASP A 34 -7.93 14.71 -12.55
C ASP A 34 -7.43 13.71 -13.59
N ALA A 35 -8.06 13.62 -14.77
CA ALA A 35 -7.60 12.75 -15.85
C ALA A 35 -6.19 13.14 -16.34
N ILE A 36 -5.90 14.44 -16.46
CA ILE A 36 -4.56 14.94 -16.83
C ILE A 36 -3.52 14.51 -15.79
N ARG A 37 -3.84 14.59 -14.49
CA ARG A 37 -2.93 14.14 -13.42
C ARG A 37 -2.70 12.62 -13.47
N MET A 38 -3.74 11.83 -13.74
CA MET A 38 -3.61 10.38 -13.87
C MET A 38 -2.74 9.99 -15.08
N GLN A 39 -2.89 10.67 -16.22
CA GLN A 39 -2.00 10.51 -17.38
C GLN A 39 -0.55 10.83 -17.04
N ALA A 40 -0.31 11.89 -16.26
CA ALA A 40 1.03 12.23 -15.82
C ALA A 40 1.66 11.15 -14.93
N LEU A 41 0.88 10.39 -14.15
CA LEU A 41 1.38 9.27 -13.36
C LEU A 41 1.70 8.07 -14.25
N LEU A 42 0.79 7.71 -15.16
CA LEU A 42 0.97 6.64 -16.14
C LEU A 42 2.25 6.83 -16.94
N ILE A 43 2.41 7.98 -17.59
CA ILE A 43 3.58 8.29 -18.42
C ILE A 43 4.87 8.23 -17.59
N ARG A 44 4.81 8.71 -16.33
CA ARG A 44 5.96 8.66 -15.43
C ARG A 44 6.38 7.24 -15.12
N GLU A 45 5.44 6.34 -14.82
CA GLU A 45 5.75 4.92 -14.58
C GLU A 45 6.34 4.26 -15.84
N ARG A 46 5.75 4.49 -17.02
CA ARG A 46 6.27 3.92 -18.27
C ARG A 46 7.70 4.39 -18.57
N ILE A 47 7.96 5.68 -18.42
CA ILE A 47 9.24 6.29 -18.82
C ILE A 47 10.35 6.02 -17.80
N LEU A 48 10.05 6.19 -16.51
CA LEU A 48 11.06 6.06 -15.45
C LEU A 48 11.20 4.62 -14.94
N GLY A 49 10.18 3.80 -15.15
CA GLY A 49 10.11 2.43 -14.65
C GLY A 49 9.71 2.36 -13.17
N GLY A 50 9.21 1.19 -12.77
CA GLY A 50 8.69 0.95 -11.43
C GLY A 50 9.70 1.04 -10.29
N ALA A 51 11.01 1.03 -10.56
CA ALA A 51 12.04 1.20 -9.53
C ALA A 51 12.24 2.66 -9.11
N HIS A 52 11.80 3.63 -9.93
CA HIS A 52 12.17 5.02 -9.74
C HIS A 52 11.40 5.68 -8.59
N ALA A 53 12.12 6.38 -7.69
CA ALA A 53 11.56 7.00 -6.49
C ALA A 53 10.37 7.95 -6.78
N ASP A 54 10.48 8.76 -7.84
CA ASP A 54 9.39 9.66 -8.26
C ASP A 54 8.08 8.94 -8.60
N VAL A 55 8.14 7.72 -9.15
CA VAL A 55 6.92 6.95 -9.46
C VAL A 55 6.15 6.68 -8.18
N HIS A 56 6.83 6.09 -7.19
CA HIS A 56 6.24 5.81 -5.87
C HIS A 56 5.78 7.08 -5.16
N TYR A 57 6.59 8.14 -5.20
CA TYR A 57 6.31 9.39 -4.51
C TYR A 57 5.03 10.05 -5.04
N TYR A 58 4.89 10.18 -6.36
CA TYR A 58 3.73 10.84 -6.95
C TYR A 58 2.45 9.99 -6.87
N LEU A 59 2.56 8.66 -6.95
CA LEU A 59 1.44 7.75 -6.66
C LEU A 59 0.94 7.93 -5.23
N ARG A 60 1.85 7.90 -4.25
CA ARG A 60 1.53 8.13 -2.83
C ARG A 60 0.88 9.50 -2.63
N PHE A 61 1.46 10.55 -3.20
CA PHE A 61 0.94 11.90 -3.06
C PHE A 61 -0.47 12.03 -3.63
N ARG A 62 -0.72 11.47 -4.81
CA ARG A 62 -2.06 11.49 -5.41
C ARG A 62 -3.08 10.72 -4.56
N GLY A 63 -2.70 9.57 -4.02
CA GLY A 63 -3.55 8.81 -3.09
C GLY A 63 -3.85 9.61 -1.81
N ALA A 64 -2.88 10.32 -1.24
CA ALA A 64 -3.10 11.19 -0.09
C ALA A 64 -4.12 12.30 -0.40
N VAL A 65 -4.02 12.93 -1.58
CA VAL A 65 -5.03 13.92 -2.03
C VAL A 65 -6.41 13.28 -2.14
N PHE A 66 -6.53 12.03 -2.61
CA PHE A 66 -7.81 11.34 -2.62
C PHE A 66 -8.33 11.04 -1.22
N SER A 67 -7.47 10.63 -0.29
CA SER A 67 -7.81 10.43 1.12
C SER A 67 -8.35 11.71 1.77
N ASP A 68 -7.69 12.85 1.56
CA ASP A 68 -8.11 14.16 2.09
C ASP A 68 -9.49 14.60 1.56
N LEU A 69 -9.83 14.17 0.34
CA LEU A 69 -11.13 14.40 -0.29
C LEU A 69 -12.20 13.36 0.11
N GLY A 70 -11.84 12.34 0.88
CA GLY A 70 -12.72 11.25 1.30
C GLY A 70 -12.85 10.09 0.30
N TYR A 71 -12.10 10.11 -0.81
CA TYR A 71 -12.08 9.05 -1.82
C TYR A 71 -11.08 7.94 -1.44
N PHE A 72 -11.35 7.24 -0.33
CA PHE A 72 -10.42 6.23 0.20
C PHE A 72 -10.21 5.05 -0.74
N ASP A 73 -11.22 4.58 -1.47
CA ASP A 73 -11.06 3.46 -2.42
C ASP A 73 -9.98 3.80 -3.47
N LYS A 74 -10.05 5.00 -4.07
CA LYS A 74 -9.04 5.49 -5.04
C LYS A 74 -7.66 5.68 -4.40
N CYS A 75 -7.62 6.14 -3.15
CA CYS A 75 -6.38 6.23 -2.39
C CYS A 75 -5.73 4.85 -2.26
N TYR A 76 -6.50 3.86 -1.81
CA TYR A 76 -6.01 2.50 -1.58
C TYR A 76 -5.57 1.81 -2.86
N GLU A 77 -6.25 2.00 -3.99
CA GLU A 77 -5.81 1.49 -5.28
C GLU A 77 -4.42 2.01 -5.67
N LEU A 78 -4.21 3.33 -5.61
CA LEU A 78 -2.92 3.95 -5.95
C LEU A 78 -1.81 3.58 -4.98
N TRP A 79 -2.11 3.55 -3.69
CA TRP A 79 -1.13 3.17 -2.67
C TRP A 79 -0.78 1.68 -2.73
N SER A 80 -1.74 0.82 -3.08
CA SER A 80 -1.49 -0.63 -3.26
C SER A 80 -0.56 -0.86 -4.44
N HIS A 81 -0.78 -0.16 -5.55
CA HIS A 81 0.14 -0.21 -6.70
C HIS A 81 1.54 0.28 -6.33
N ALA A 82 1.65 1.44 -5.66
CA ALA A 82 2.92 1.96 -5.21
C ALA A 82 3.66 0.98 -4.28
N LEU A 83 2.93 0.32 -3.37
CA LEU A 83 3.48 -0.68 -2.47
C LEU A 83 3.98 -1.93 -3.23
N ILE A 84 3.23 -2.41 -4.22
CA ILE A 84 3.65 -3.53 -5.06
C ILE A 84 4.92 -3.18 -5.84
N LEU A 85 4.99 -2.00 -6.46
CA LEU A 85 6.19 -1.53 -7.16
C LEU A 85 7.40 -1.47 -6.20
N GLN A 86 7.24 -0.85 -5.04
CA GLN A 86 8.29 -0.77 -4.02
C GLN A 86 8.82 -2.15 -3.63
N GLN A 87 7.93 -3.11 -3.36
CA GLN A 87 8.30 -4.45 -2.94
C GLN A 87 8.84 -5.34 -4.06
N THR A 88 8.62 -4.94 -5.32
CA THR A 88 9.14 -5.62 -6.51
C THR A 88 10.56 -5.15 -6.84
N TYR A 89 10.81 -3.84 -6.73
CA TYR A 89 12.04 -3.23 -7.25
C TYR A 89 13.03 -2.77 -6.18
N LEU A 90 12.60 -2.55 -4.94
CA LEU A 90 13.46 -2.05 -3.85
C LEU A 90 13.91 -3.19 -2.93
N THR A 91 15.03 -2.96 -2.24
CA THR A 91 15.52 -3.90 -1.23
C THR A 91 14.49 -4.09 -0.12
N PRO A 92 14.45 -5.27 0.54
CA PRO A 92 13.63 -5.47 1.73
C PRO A 92 13.85 -4.38 2.78
N LEU A 93 12.77 -4.03 3.49
CA LEU A 93 12.76 -2.99 4.50
C LEU A 93 13.16 -1.60 4.00
N HIS A 94 13.09 -1.32 2.71
CA HIS A 94 13.32 0.04 2.21
C HIS A 94 12.40 1.05 2.92
N LEU A 95 12.92 2.24 3.26
CA LEU A 95 12.18 3.26 4.01
C LEU A 95 10.84 3.64 3.34
N SER A 96 10.82 3.75 2.02
CA SER A 96 9.60 4.05 1.26
C SER A 96 8.52 2.97 1.44
N THR A 97 8.89 1.69 1.54
CA THR A 97 7.98 0.57 1.81
C THR A 97 7.43 0.65 3.24
N GLN A 98 8.30 0.85 4.23
CA GLN A 98 7.90 0.97 5.64
C GLN A 98 6.93 2.14 5.86
N THR A 99 7.25 3.30 5.28
CA THR A 99 6.39 4.48 5.38
C THR A 99 5.07 4.31 4.64
N MET A 100 5.00 3.41 3.65
CA MET A 100 3.74 3.06 2.98
C MET A 100 2.84 2.24 3.88
N PHE A 101 3.36 1.20 4.54
CA PHE A 101 2.62 0.46 5.56
C PHE A 101 2.09 1.37 6.67
N GLN A 102 2.92 2.30 7.16
CA GLN A 102 2.49 3.26 8.16
C GLN A 102 1.37 4.18 7.64
N ALA A 103 1.45 4.65 6.39
CA ALA A 103 0.41 5.50 5.82
C ALA A 103 -0.94 4.78 5.77
N PHE A 104 -0.95 3.52 5.30
CA PHE A 104 -2.16 2.69 5.32
C PHE A 104 -2.74 2.56 6.73
N LEU A 105 -1.92 2.18 7.71
CA LEU A 105 -2.37 2.02 9.09
C LEU A 105 -2.92 3.32 9.67
N GLU A 106 -2.23 4.44 9.49
CA GLU A 106 -2.69 5.75 9.95
C GLU A 106 -4.03 6.14 9.32
N THR A 107 -4.17 5.95 8.01
CA THR A 107 -5.43 6.22 7.29
C THR A 107 -6.56 5.32 7.78
N PHE A 108 -6.31 4.03 8.03
CA PHE A 108 -7.29 3.11 8.59
C PHE A 108 -7.75 3.52 9.99
N LEU A 109 -6.80 3.88 10.86
CA LEU A 109 -7.10 4.34 12.22
C LEU A 109 -7.84 5.67 12.20
N HIS A 110 -7.47 6.59 11.31
CA HIS A 110 -8.16 7.87 11.14
C HIS A 110 -9.61 7.68 10.71
N THR A 111 -9.86 6.87 9.67
CA THR A 111 -11.22 6.58 9.18
C THR A 111 -12.09 5.87 10.22
N LEU A 112 -11.49 5.08 11.12
CA LEU A 112 -12.21 4.46 12.24
C LEU A 112 -12.47 5.41 13.41
N ASN A 113 -11.50 6.26 13.75
CA ASN A 113 -11.64 7.21 14.85
C ASN A 113 -12.63 8.34 14.52
N ASP A 114 -12.65 8.83 13.28
CA ASP A 114 -13.62 9.81 12.80
C ASP A 114 -15.07 9.36 13.05
N ARG A 115 -15.33 8.05 12.94
CA ARG A 115 -16.64 7.46 13.23
C ARG A 115 -17.01 7.53 14.71
N VAL A 116 -16.05 7.27 15.58
CA VAL A 116 -16.26 7.24 17.04
C VAL A 116 -16.51 8.64 17.58
N VAL A 117 -15.77 9.64 17.09
CA VAL A 117 -15.81 11.01 17.61
C VAL A 117 -16.99 11.83 17.08
N HIS A 118 -17.43 11.60 15.84
CA HIS A 118 -18.46 12.41 15.18
C HIS A 118 -19.83 11.71 15.05
N MET A 119 -20.18 10.88 16.04
CA MET A 119 -21.48 10.16 16.12
C MET A 119 -22.69 11.08 15.84
N ASP A 120 -22.64 12.35 16.23
CA ASP A 120 -23.76 13.30 16.16
C ASP A 120 -23.85 14.17 14.88
N ASN A 121 -22.85 14.15 13.97
CA ASN A 121 -22.83 15.02 12.77
C ASN A 121 -22.87 14.21 11.46
N ALA A 122 -24.07 13.92 10.96
CA ALA A 122 -24.37 12.98 9.88
C ALA A 122 -24.00 13.39 8.43
N GLY A 123 -23.20 14.43 8.20
CA GLY A 123 -23.05 15.03 6.86
C GLY A 123 -21.98 14.42 5.94
N ARG A 124 -20.90 13.86 6.50
CA ARG A 124 -19.76 13.28 5.74
C ARG A 124 -19.15 12.11 6.52
N ARG A 125 -19.91 11.03 6.70
CA ARG A 125 -19.38 9.82 7.34
C ARG A 125 -18.58 9.03 6.31
N ASN A 126 -17.27 8.93 6.50
CA ASN A 126 -16.45 8.03 5.72
C ASN A 126 -16.79 6.57 6.08
N ALA A 127 -16.88 5.69 5.07
CA ALA A 127 -17.01 4.25 5.27
C ALA A 127 -15.82 3.73 6.09
N PRO A 128 -15.96 2.67 6.91
CA PRO A 128 -14.79 2.13 7.56
C PRO A 128 -13.90 1.52 6.47
N PRO A 129 -12.59 1.36 6.72
CA PRO A 129 -11.78 0.55 5.83
C PRO A 129 -12.39 -0.86 5.74
N LYS A 130 -12.52 -1.38 4.53
CA LYS A 130 -12.99 -2.75 4.29
C LYS A 130 -11.97 -3.74 4.87
N GLN A 131 -12.45 -4.89 5.34
CA GLN A 131 -11.58 -5.94 5.84
C GLN A 131 -10.58 -6.43 4.78
N GLU A 132 -11.03 -6.52 3.53
CA GLU A 132 -10.21 -6.93 2.38
C GLU A 132 -8.94 -6.09 2.21
N ILE A 133 -9.03 -4.75 2.31
CA ILE A 133 -7.86 -3.88 2.13
C ILE A 133 -6.90 -3.98 3.32
N ILE A 134 -7.40 -4.19 4.54
CA ILE A 134 -6.55 -4.37 5.71
C ILE A 134 -5.82 -5.71 5.63
N ALA A 135 -6.53 -6.77 5.25
CA ALA A 135 -5.95 -8.10 5.02
C ALA A 135 -4.88 -8.03 3.92
N PHE A 136 -5.15 -7.34 2.80
CA PHE A 136 -4.17 -7.11 1.75
C PHE A 136 -2.89 -6.45 2.31
N VAL A 137 -3.01 -5.35 3.06
CA VAL A 137 -1.82 -4.66 3.61
C VAL A 137 -1.08 -5.55 4.61
N PHE A 138 -1.79 -6.31 5.45
CA PHE A 138 -1.19 -7.28 6.36
C PHE A 138 -0.41 -8.38 5.62
N ASP A 139 -0.98 -8.91 4.54
CA ASP A 139 -0.31 -9.90 3.69
C ASP A 139 0.94 -9.30 3.02
N ARG A 140 0.89 -8.03 2.60
CA ARG A 140 2.07 -7.33 2.09
C ARG A 140 3.14 -7.10 3.16
N VAL A 141 2.77 -6.92 4.43
CA VAL A 141 3.72 -6.88 5.55
C VAL A 141 4.37 -8.25 5.76
N CYS A 142 3.59 -9.34 5.74
CA CYS A 142 4.12 -10.70 5.84
C CYS A 142 5.09 -11.00 4.69
N TYR A 143 4.70 -10.66 3.46
CA TYR A 143 5.56 -10.77 2.28
C TYR A 143 6.87 -9.98 2.42
N GLU A 144 6.86 -8.79 3.05
CA GLU A 144 8.08 -8.01 3.28
C GLU A 144 9.06 -8.76 4.19
N LEU A 145 8.54 -9.38 5.25
CA LEU A 145 9.32 -10.12 6.24
C LEU A 145 9.85 -11.44 5.66
N GLU A 146 9.04 -12.15 4.88
CA GLU A 146 9.47 -13.33 4.13
C GLU A 146 10.55 -12.98 3.11
N ARG A 147 10.36 -11.91 2.33
CA ARG A 147 11.35 -11.43 1.37
C ARG A 147 12.68 -11.10 2.05
N LEU A 148 12.64 -10.55 3.26
CA LEU A 148 13.82 -10.27 4.05
C LEU A 148 14.53 -11.54 4.53
N ALA A 149 13.78 -12.54 5.00
CA ALA A 149 14.34 -13.83 5.41
C ALA A 149 15.05 -14.53 4.23
N GLU A 150 14.45 -14.48 3.04
CA GLU A 150 15.04 -15.01 1.81
C GLU A 150 16.21 -14.17 1.27
N TRP A 151 16.30 -12.90 1.64
CA TRP A 151 17.35 -11.99 1.19
C TRP A 151 18.74 -12.38 1.71
N GLY A 152 18.79 -13.04 2.88
CA GLY A 152 20.02 -13.51 3.52
C GLY A 152 21.00 -12.37 3.83
N GLU A 153 22.28 -12.57 3.50
CA GLU A 153 23.37 -11.63 3.79
C GLU A 153 23.59 -10.56 2.70
N ARG A 154 22.69 -10.44 1.72
CA ARG A 154 22.82 -9.43 0.67
C ARG A 154 22.74 -8.03 1.27
N PRO A 155 23.53 -7.06 0.75
CA PRO A 155 23.53 -5.71 1.28
C PRO A 155 22.15 -5.06 1.11
N LEU A 156 21.68 -4.40 2.17
CA LEU A 156 20.49 -3.55 2.15
C LEU A 156 20.93 -2.12 1.82
N SER A 157 21.45 -1.92 0.61
CA SER A 157 22.10 -0.68 0.17
C SER A 157 21.20 0.55 0.23
N ASP A 158 19.89 0.36 0.17
CA ASP A 158 18.91 1.43 0.00
C ASP A 158 18.07 1.66 1.28
N LEU A 159 18.50 1.11 2.43
CA LEU A 159 17.73 1.20 3.68
C LEU A 159 17.55 2.64 4.17
N CYS A 160 18.51 3.51 3.87
CA CYS A 160 18.57 4.89 4.32
C CYS A 160 19.29 5.79 3.31
N ASN A 161 18.84 7.04 3.20
CA ASN A 161 19.44 8.05 2.33
C ASN A 161 20.71 8.71 2.94
N CYS A 162 21.40 8.04 3.86
CA CYS A 162 22.42 8.65 4.73
C CYS A 162 23.87 8.47 4.28
N GLY A 163 24.13 8.02 3.05
CA GLY A 163 25.49 7.88 2.50
C GLY A 163 26.26 6.67 3.04
N GLU A 164 27.41 6.38 2.44
CA GLU A 164 28.17 5.12 2.59
C GLU A 164 28.75 4.85 4.00
N ASP A 165 28.67 5.82 4.92
CA ASP A 165 29.38 5.79 6.20
C ASP A 165 28.59 5.14 7.36
N HIS A 166 27.37 4.66 7.15
CA HIS A 166 26.52 4.10 8.22
C HIS A 166 26.28 2.60 8.06
N ILE A 167 26.80 1.80 9.01
CA ILE A 167 26.41 0.39 9.19
C ILE A 167 25.00 0.39 9.81
N HIS A 168 23.96 0.30 8.98
CA HIS A 168 22.61 0.08 9.47
C HIS A 168 22.47 -1.35 9.99
N SER A 169 22.25 -1.51 11.29
CA SER A 169 21.53 -2.69 11.77
C SER A 169 20.09 -2.55 11.33
N CYS A 170 19.58 -3.51 10.54
CA CYS A 170 18.20 -3.53 10.11
C CYS A 170 17.21 -3.93 11.22
N ASP A 171 17.68 -4.14 12.46
CA ASP A 171 16.86 -4.68 13.54
C ASP A 171 15.72 -3.72 13.92
N ASP A 172 15.94 -2.41 13.85
CA ASP A 172 14.91 -1.43 14.21
C ASP A 172 13.87 -1.30 13.10
N GLU A 173 14.28 -1.38 11.83
CA GLU A 173 13.39 -1.46 10.67
C GLU A 173 12.56 -2.74 10.70
N LYS A 174 13.17 -3.90 11.02
CA LYS A 174 12.49 -5.18 11.24
C LYS A 174 11.42 -5.05 12.32
N LYS A 175 11.81 -4.58 13.52
CA LYS A 175 10.88 -4.38 14.65
C LYS A 175 9.73 -3.46 14.27
N ARG A 176 10.00 -2.40 13.51
CA ARG A 176 8.96 -1.46 13.06
C ARG A 176 7.94 -2.13 12.15
N VAL A 177 8.39 -2.90 11.16
CA VAL A 177 7.50 -3.63 10.25
C VAL A 177 6.69 -4.69 11.00
N VAL A 178 7.30 -5.39 11.97
CA VAL A 178 6.59 -6.31 12.87
C VAL A 178 5.53 -5.56 13.69
N LEU A 179 5.86 -4.43 14.30
CA LEU A 179 4.88 -3.65 15.07
C LEU A 179 3.70 -3.21 14.20
N LEU A 180 3.95 -2.78 12.96
CA LEU A 180 2.91 -2.44 12.00
C LEU A 180 2.01 -3.66 11.68
N GLY A 181 2.60 -4.83 11.45
CA GLY A 181 1.86 -6.08 11.25
C GLY A 181 0.96 -6.43 12.44
N LEU A 182 1.47 -6.32 13.67
CA LEU A 182 0.69 -6.56 14.89
C LEU A 182 -0.46 -5.57 15.04
N GLN A 183 -0.25 -4.29 14.69
CA GLN A 183 -1.28 -3.26 14.72
C GLN A 183 -2.37 -3.52 13.68
N LEU A 184 -2.01 -3.95 12.47
CA LEU A 184 -2.96 -4.35 11.44
C LEU A 184 -3.75 -5.60 11.86
N LEU A 185 -3.10 -6.60 12.47
CA LEU A 185 -3.78 -7.79 12.98
C LEU A 185 -4.77 -7.44 14.10
N ALA A 186 -4.37 -6.57 15.03
CA ALA A 186 -5.26 -6.07 16.07
C ALA A 186 -6.45 -5.30 15.48
N LEU A 187 -6.23 -4.55 14.40
CA LEU A 187 -7.27 -3.84 13.68
C LEU A 187 -8.26 -4.80 13.00
N MET A 188 -7.77 -5.83 12.32
CA MET A 188 -8.60 -6.87 11.70
C MET A 188 -9.48 -7.53 12.75
N ASN A 189 -8.90 -7.97 13.88
CA ASN A 189 -9.65 -8.56 14.99
C ASN A 189 -10.70 -7.60 15.56
N ARG A 190 -10.41 -6.30 15.63
CA ARG A 190 -11.37 -5.30 16.12
C ARG A 190 -12.56 -5.14 15.18
N LEU A 191 -12.34 -5.27 13.88
CA LEU A 191 -13.38 -5.16 12.86
C LEU A 191 -14.22 -6.43 12.73
N SER A 192 -13.62 -7.60 12.99
CA SER A 192 -14.31 -8.89 12.99
C SER A 192 -15.08 -9.19 14.28
N LEU A 193 -14.91 -8.38 15.34
CA LEU A 193 -15.74 -8.52 16.53
C LEU A 193 -17.15 -8.02 16.18
N PRO A 194 -18.19 -8.87 16.31
CA PRO A 194 -19.54 -8.45 16.04
C PRO A 194 -19.88 -7.33 17.01
N MET A 195 -20.01 -6.11 16.48
CA MET A 195 -20.69 -5.04 17.17
C MET A 195 -22.19 -5.34 17.15
N HIS A 196 -22.58 -6.33 17.94
CA HIS A 196 -23.94 -6.77 18.25
C HIS A 196 -24.86 -6.87 17.03
N ASN A 197 -24.73 -7.96 16.28
CA ASN A 197 -25.86 -8.67 15.71
C ASN A 197 -25.47 -10.15 15.62
N ASP A 198 -26.22 -10.97 16.35
CA ASP A 198 -26.19 -12.42 16.24
C ASP A 198 -26.69 -12.76 14.82
N ASP A 199 -25.91 -13.53 14.05
CA ASP A 199 -26.26 -14.25 12.80
C ASP A 199 -25.23 -14.01 11.69
N GLU A 200 -24.01 -14.56 11.79
CA GLU A 200 -23.19 -14.89 10.61
C GLU A 200 -22.02 -15.83 11.02
N GLU A 201 -22.19 -17.13 10.77
CA GLU A 201 -21.18 -18.19 11.03
C GLU A 201 -20.00 -18.18 10.04
N ASP A 202 -20.04 -17.30 9.04
CA ASP A 202 -19.05 -17.22 7.95
C ASP A 202 -17.75 -16.50 8.37
N ASP A 203 -17.78 -15.65 9.41
CA ASP A 203 -16.63 -14.85 9.87
C ASP A 203 -15.48 -15.68 10.50
N ILE A 204 -15.75 -16.91 10.93
CA ILE A 204 -14.76 -17.75 11.61
C ILE A 204 -13.78 -18.38 10.59
N VAL A 205 -14.20 -18.58 9.35
CA VAL A 205 -13.39 -19.27 8.32
C VAL A 205 -12.26 -18.38 7.79
N ASP A 206 -12.47 -17.06 7.70
CA ASP A 206 -11.44 -16.10 7.27
C ASP A 206 -10.32 -15.93 8.32
N LEU A 207 -10.64 -16.11 9.60
CA LEU A 207 -9.64 -16.11 10.68
C LEU A 207 -8.66 -17.29 10.57
N CYS A 208 -9.11 -18.43 10.03
CA CYS A 208 -8.27 -19.61 9.83
C CYS A 208 -7.28 -19.46 8.66
N THR A 209 -7.63 -18.69 7.62
CA THR A 209 -6.70 -18.35 6.54
C THR A 209 -5.64 -17.37 7.02
N ALA A 210 -6.04 -16.39 7.85
CA ALA A 210 -5.12 -15.50 8.56
C ALA A 210 -4.17 -16.28 9.50
N ALA A 211 -4.55 -17.44 10.02
CA ALA A 211 -3.71 -18.24 10.90
C ALA A 211 -2.40 -18.73 10.24
N ASN A 212 -2.38 -18.98 8.92
CA ASN A 212 -1.15 -19.33 8.21
C ASN A 212 -0.22 -18.12 8.06
N ASN A 213 -0.76 -16.94 7.73
CA ASN A 213 0.02 -15.71 7.60
C ASN A 213 0.51 -15.24 8.99
N VAL A 214 -0.32 -15.39 10.03
CA VAL A 214 0.06 -15.16 11.43
C VAL A 214 1.12 -16.15 11.89
N LYS A 215 1.08 -17.40 11.43
CA LYS A 215 2.12 -18.40 11.74
C LYS A 215 3.45 -18.06 11.06
N CYS A 216 3.45 -17.64 9.79
CA CYS A 216 4.64 -17.11 9.13
C CYS A 216 5.17 -15.87 9.86
N PHE A 217 4.29 -14.94 10.19
CA PHE A 217 4.63 -13.72 10.93
C PHE A 217 5.25 -14.03 12.30
N LEU A 218 4.68 -14.96 13.05
CA LEU A 218 5.22 -15.41 14.35
C LEU A 218 6.53 -16.18 14.17
N LEU A 219 6.70 -17.00 13.12
CA LEU A 219 7.96 -17.70 12.84
C LEU A 219 9.10 -16.70 12.61
N VAL A 220 8.87 -15.65 11.80
CA VAL A 220 9.88 -14.59 11.58
C VAL A 220 10.14 -13.75 12.83
N MET A 221 9.20 -13.69 13.79
CA MET A 221 9.42 -13.01 15.07
C MET A 221 10.31 -13.79 16.06
N PHE A 222 10.40 -15.11 15.95
CA PHE A 222 11.05 -15.98 16.93
C PHE A 222 12.34 -16.68 16.43
N GLU A 223 12.79 -16.37 15.21
CA GLU A 223 14.12 -16.71 14.69
C GLU A 223 15.07 -15.51 14.74
#